data_AF-A0A0L8GAE0-F1
#
_entry.id   AF-A0A0L8GAE0-F1
#
_cell.length_a   1.000
_cell.length_b   1.000
_cell.length_c   1.000
_cell.angle_alpha   90.00
_cell.angle_beta   90.00
_cell.angle_gamma   90.00
#
_symmetry.space_group_name_H-M   'P 1'
#
loop_
_entity.id
_entity.type
_entity.pdbx_description
1 polymer ?
#
loop_
_entity_poly.entity_id
_entity_poly.type
_entity_poly.pdbx_seq_one_letter_code
_entity_poly.pdbx_strand_id
1 'polypeptide(L)'
;MTNSEEITCFTFRHVPGKTFSFTEQKDNCDFLMKWGMKDTLKIQLFSFDQAFQSYQYKTLINSFFNNPTIISNLEICSANGWSRLGQKASKVDIEIVPCSLLSMEFFDRLKENGVIYESGRLYKCFDEYYENFVISDELRKMLLLEESDNYNLYSPSEKEQFLFCLLKHLCLGGKVCQFEDDFGPYEDMVKKLYKELVCAQKLPDSQQPRIVSSVYKVTAYVSYF
;
A
#
# COMPACT_ATOMS: atom_id res chain seq x y z
N MET A 1 23.45 -25.74 -26.31
CA MET A 1 22.07 -26.16 -26.00
C MET A 1 21.28 -24.91 -25.71
N THR A 2 20.48 -24.47 -26.67
CA THR A 2 19.57 -23.33 -26.58
C THR A 2 18.46 -23.67 -25.59
N ASN A 3 18.51 -23.10 -24.38
CA ASN A 3 17.32 -23.00 -23.53
C ASN A 3 16.36 -22.05 -24.26
N SER A 4 15.40 -22.62 -24.97
CA SER A 4 14.18 -21.90 -25.30
C SER A 4 13.55 -21.51 -23.96
N GLU A 5 13.63 -20.23 -23.61
CA GLU A 5 12.79 -19.67 -22.55
C GLU A 5 11.35 -19.94 -22.95
N GLU A 6 10.72 -20.94 -22.33
CA GLU A 6 9.27 -21.09 -22.40
C GLU A 6 8.68 -19.78 -21.91
N ILE A 7 8.07 -19.04 -22.83
CA ILE A 7 7.30 -17.85 -22.49
C ILE A 7 6.11 -18.35 -21.66
N THR A 8 6.27 -18.32 -20.34
CA THR A 8 5.22 -18.70 -19.40
C THR A 8 4.06 -17.73 -19.57
N CYS A 9 2.99 -18.20 -20.20
CA CYS A 9 1.77 -17.43 -20.39
C CYS A 9 0.89 -17.58 -19.15
N PHE A 10 0.82 -16.55 -18.32
CA PHE A 10 -0.04 -16.53 -17.15
C PHE A 10 -1.49 -16.24 -17.56
N THR A 11 -2.42 -17.06 -17.08
CA THR A 11 -3.85 -16.80 -17.21
C THR A 11 -4.40 -16.30 -15.88
N PHE A 12 -5.23 -15.26 -15.95
CA PHE A 12 -5.78 -14.63 -14.76
C PHE A 12 -7.29 -14.78 -14.73
N ARG A 13 -7.82 -14.96 -13.53
CA ARG A 13 -9.25 -14.96 -13.25
C ARG A 13 -9.54 -13.81 -12.31
N HIS A 14 -10.47 -12.95 -12.72
CA HIS A 14 -11.04 -11.96 -11.83
C HIS A 14 -11.84 -12.70 -10.74
N VAL A 15 -11.63 -12.34 -9.47
CA VAL A 15 -12.36 -12.90 -8.34
C VAL A 15 -13.30 -11.82 -7.79
N PRO A 16 -14.44 -11.58 -8.47
CA PRO A 16 -15.38 -10.56 -8.02
C PRO A 16 -16.00 -10.96 -6.68
N GLY A 17 -16.24 -9.97 -5.83
CA GLY A 17 -17.00 -10.16 -4.58
C GLY A 17 -16.20 -10.68 -3.39
N LYS A 18 -14.87 -10.85 -3.49
CA LYS A 18 -14.07 -10.94 -2.27
C LYS A 18 -14.00 -9.57 -1.63
N THR A 19 -14.69 -9.41 -0.52
CA THR A 19 -14.64 -8.21 0.29
C THR A 19 -13.47 -8.30 1.28
N PHE A 20 -12.95 -7.13 1.63
CA PHE A 20 -11.91 -6.99 2.64
C PHE A 20 -12.59 -6.54 3.92
N SER A 21 -12.33 -7.23 5.03
CA SER A 21 -13.13 -7.05 6.26
C SER A 21 -13.04 -5.62 6.79
N PHE A 22 -11.91 -4.94 6.56
CA PHE A 22 -11.77 -3.54 6.94
C PHE A 22 -12.69 -2.60 6.15
N THR A 23 -13.12 -2.95 4.93
CA THR A 23 -14.05 -2.14 4.11
C THR A 23 -15.53 -2.34 4.45
N GLU A 24 -15.86 -3.33 5.28
CA GLU A 24 -17.24 -3.61 5.69
C GLU A 24 -17.58 -3.03 7.07
N GLN A 25 -16.56 -2.83 7.91
CA GLN A 25 -16.73 -2.26 9.24
C GLN A 25 -17.10 -0.78 9.13
N LYS A 26 -18.22 -0.40 9.75
CA LYS A 26 -18.75 0.96 9.73
C LYS A 26 -17.70 2.00 10.16
N ASP A 27 -17.04 1.77 11.30
CA ASP A 27 -16.06 2.73 11.83
C ASP A 27 -14.89 2.95 10.87
N ASN A 28 -14.42 1.89 10.21
CA ASN A 28 -13.37 2.02 9.21
C ASN A 28 -13.86 2.76 7.96
N CYS A 29 -15.08 2.51 7.52
CA CYS A 29 -15.70 3.26 6.42
C CYS A 29 -15.81 4.75 6.75
N ASP A 30 -16.14 5.08 7.99
CA ASP A 30 -16.26 6.47 8.46
C ASP A 30 -14.88 7.15 8.46
N PHE A 31 -13.82 6.45 8.92
CA PHE A 31 -12.45 6.95 8.80
C PHE A 31 -12.01 7.11 7.34
N LEU A 32 -12.24 6.12 6.47
CA LEU A 32 -11.89 6.23 5.05
C LEU A 32 -12.65 7.37 4.37
N MET A 33 -13.90 7.64 4.76
CA MET A 33 -14.65 8.79 4.26
C MET A 33 -14.03 10.09 4.75
N LYS A 34 -13.74 10.19 6.05
CA LYS A 34 -13.10 11.34 6.69
C LYS A 34 -11.74 11.64 6.07
N TRP A 35 -10.94 10.63 5.76
CA TRP A 35 -9.63 10.77 5.12
C TRP A 35 -9.71 10.97 3.60
N GLY A 36 -10.91 11.02 3.00
CA GLY A 36 -11.08 11.22 1.55
C GLY A 36 -10.65 10.02 0.70
N MET A 37 -10.66 8.82 1.29
CA MET A 37 -10.16 7.57 0.72
C MET A 37 -11.24 6.58 0.34
N LYS A 38 -12.46 6.71 0.89
CA LYS A 38 -13.56 5.72 0.68
C LYS A 38 -13.85 5.42 -0.79
N ASP A 39 -13.85 6.46 -1.63
CA ASP A 39 -14.14 6.33 -3.06
C ASP A 39 -12.88 6.40 -3.94
N THR A 40 -11.68 6.44 -3.34
CA THR A 40 -10.40 6.58 -4.08
C THR A 40 -9.42 5.45 -3.78
N LEU A 41 -9.65 4.68 -2.73
CA LEU A 41 -8.96 3.43 -2.41
C LEU A 41 -9.82 2.25 -2.86
N LYS A 42 -9.24 1.36 -3.68
CA LYS A 42 -9.89 0.10 -4.08
C LYS A 42 -8.87 -1.03 -4.06
N ILE A 43 -9.29 -2.17 -3.55
CA ILE A 43 -8.51 -3.41 -3.60
C ILE A 43 -9.26 -4.39 -4.49
N GLN A 44 -8.55 -4.98 -5.44
CA GLN A 44 -9.12 -5.91 -6.41
C GLN A 44 -8.32 -7.20 -6.39
N LEU A 45 -9.03 -8.33 -6.41
CA LEU A 45 -8.40 -9.64 -6.36
C LEU A 45 -8.47 -10.35 -7.71
N PHE A 46 -7.32 -10.86 -8.11
CA PHE A 46 -7.16 -11.74 -9.25
C PHE A 46 -6.39 -12.98 -8.80
N SER A 47 -6.71 -14.12 -9.42
CA SER A 47 -6.02 -15.39 -9.16
C SER A 47 -5.41 -15.94 -10.45
N PHE A 48 -4.37 -16.75 -10.29
CA PHE A 48 -3.72 -17.51 -11.35
C PHE A 48 -3.31 -18.87 -10.75
N ASP A 49 -3.25 -19.91 -11.58
CA ASP A 49 -3.02 -21.29 -11.11
C ASP A 49 -1.71 -21.90 -11.64
N GLN A 50 -0.97 -21.15 -12.46
CA GLN A 50 0.30 -21.60 -13.01
C GLN A 50 1.36 -21.71 -11.91
N ALA A 51 2.29 -22.66 -12.10
CA ALA A 51 3.49 -22.73 -11.28
C ALA A 51 4.23 -21.39 -11.35
N PHE A 52 4.60 -20.86 -10.17
CA PHE A 52 5.26 -19.57 -10.05
C PHE A 52 6.48 -19.69 -9.15
N GLN A 53 7.58 -19.14 -9.63
CA GLN A 53 8.80 -18.93 -8.85
C GLN A 53 9.03 -17.43 -8.68
N SER A 54 9.57 -17.02 -7.52
CA SER A 54 9.72 -15.60 -7.17
C SER A 54 10.50 -14.78 -8.20
N TYR A 55 11.47 -15.38 -8.90
CA TYR A 55 12.25 -14.70 -9.95
C TYR A 55 11.43 -14.37 -11.21
N GLN A 56 10.26 -15.00 -11.41
CA GLN A 56 9.38 -14.78 -12.56
C GLN A 56 8.43 -13.58 -12.38
N TYR A 57 8.55 -12.84 -11.28
CA TYR A 57 7.64 -11.72 -10.96
C TYR A 57 7.51 -10.70 -12.09
N LYS A 58 8.61 -10.38 -12.79
CA LYS A 58 8.57 -9.46 -13.94
C LYS A 58 7.70 -10.01 -15.07
N THR A 59 7.82 -11.29 -15.39
CA THR A 59 7.02 -11.94 -16.43
C THR A 59 5.55 -12.03 -16.03
N LEU A 60 5.27 -12.36 -14.76
CA LEU A 60 3.91 -12.38 -14.21
C LEU A 60 3.23 -11.02 -14.33
N ILE A 61 3.88 -9.95 -13.85
CA ILE A 61 3.32 -8.60 -13.83
C ILE A 61 3.17 -8.04 -15.26
N ASN A 62 4.16 -8.25 -16.14
CA ASN A 62 4.02 -7.87 -17.55
C ASN A 62 2.85 -8.61 -18.23
N SER A 63 2.68 -9.91 -17.93
CA SER A 63 1.54 -10.68 -18.44
C SER A 63 0.22 -10.17 -17.88
N PHE A 64 0.18 -9.77 -16.61
CA PHE A 64 -1.01 -9.22 -15.95
C PHE A 64 -1.57 -8.01 -16.70
N PHE A 65 -0.76 -6.97 -16.91
CA PHE A 65 -1.20 -5.72 -17.58
C PHE A 65 -1.41 -5.85 -19.10
N ASN A 66 -1.15 -7.02 -19.68
CA ASN A 66 -1.40 -7.33 -21.09
C ASN A 66 -2.47 -8.39 -21.30
N ASN A 67 -3.03 -8.96 -20.22
CA ASN A 67 -4.01 -10.03 -20.29
C ASN A 67 -5.43 -9.47 -20.53
N PRO A 68 -6.20 -10.03 -21.49
CA PRO A 68 -7.56 -9.57 -21.79
C PRO A 68 -8.52 -9.55 -20.60
N THR A 69 -8.42 -10.54 -19.69
CA THR A 69 -9.25 -10.59 -18.47
C THR A 69 -8.96 -9.39 -17.57
N ILE A 70 -7.68 -9.06 -17.38
CA ILE A 70 -7.27 -7.92 -16.55
C ILE A 70 -7.72 -6.62 -17.20
N ILE A 71 -7.48 -6.45 -18.49
CA ILE A 71 -7.87 -5.24 -19.24
C ILE A 71 -9.37 -4.96 -19.13
N SER A 72 -10.19 -6.03 -19.13
CA SER A 72 -11.65 -5.92 -19.09
C SER A 72 -12.23 -5.78 -17.69
N ASN A 73 -11.45 -6.03 -16.62
CA ASN A 73 -11.97 -6.10 -15.25
C ASN A 73 -11.24 -5.21 -14.24
N LEU A 74 -9.94 -4.96 -14.42
CA LEU A 74 -9.17 -4.10 -13.52
C LEU A 74 -9.70 -2.68 -13.60
N GLU A 75 -10.23 -2.19 -12.49
CA GLU A 75 -10.68 -0.82 -12.34
C GLU A 75 -9.52 0.09 -11.89
N ILE A 76 -9.43 1.27 -12.49
CA ILE A 76 -8.46 2.29 -12.14
C ILE A 76 -9.18 3.59 -11.80
N CYS A 77 -8.66 4.35 -10.85
CA CYS A 77 -9.23 5.64 -10.48
C CYS A 77 -8.63 6.74 -11.38
N SER A 78 -9.50 7.54 -11.99
CA SER A 78 -9.13 8.70 -12.80
C SER A 78 -9.87 9.95 -12.29
N ALA A 79 -9.59 11.11 -12.89
CA ALA A 79 -10.32 12.35 -12.58
C ALA A 79 -11.84 12.22 -12.78
N ASN A 80 -12.29 11.32 -13.67
CA ASN A 80 -13.70 11.07 -13.97
C ASN A 80 -14.28 9.91 -13.14
N GLY A 81 -13.57 9.45 -12.11
CA GLY A 81 -13.96 8.31 -11.29
C GLY A 81 -13.32 6.99 -11.74
N TRP A 82 -13.88 5.88 -11.26
CA TRP A 82 -13.41 4.53 -11.56
C TRP A 82 -13.86 4.06 -12.94
N SER A 83 -12.93 3.55 -13.72
CA SER A 83 -13.20 2.94 -15.01
C SER A 83 -12.32 1.70 -15.22
N ARG A 84 -12.68 0.84 -16.17
CA ARG A 84 -11.86 -0.32 -16.54
C ARG A 84 -10.60 0.14 -17.26
N LEU A 85 -9.49 -0.59 -17.07
CA LEU A 85 -8.20 -0.31 -17.72
C LEU A 85 -8.34 -0.14 -19.24
N GLY A 86 -9.13 -0.99 -19.90
CA GLY A 86 -9.60 -0.77 -21.28
C GLY A 86 -8.56 -0.96 -22.39
N GLN A 87 -7.27 -0.90 -22.08
CA GLN A 87 -6.19 -1.11 -23.04
C GLN A 87 -4.98 -1.83 -22.44
N LYS A 88 -4.11 -2.35 -23.32
CA LYS A 88 -2.83 -2.96 -22.94
C LYS A 88 -1.82 -1.89 -22.49
N ALA A 89 -0.96 -2.27 -21.55
CA ALA A 89 0.19 -1.47 -21.20
C ALA A 89 1.27 -1.55 -22.31
N SER A 90 1.81 -0.40 -22.72
CA SER A 90 2.93 -0.32 -23.66
C SER A 90 4.28 -0.54 -22.98
N LYS A 91 4.37 -0.17 -21.70
CA LYS A 91 5.53 -0.38 -20.83
C LYS A 91 5.04 -0.63 -19.41
N VAL A 92 5.77 -1.45 -18.65
CA VAL A 92 5.50 -1.67 -17.22
C VAL A 92 6.81 -1.53 -16.45
N ASP A 93 6.87 -0.55 -15.54
CA ASP A 93 7.95 -0.39 -14.58
C ASP A 93 7.56 -1.03 -13.24
N ILE A 94 8.50 -1.75 -12.63
CA ILE A 94 8.26 -2.58 -11.46
C ILE A 94 9.34 -2.29 -10.41
N GLU A 95 8.90 -1.85 -9.24
CA GLU A 95 9.74 -1.62 -8.06
C GLU A 95 9.34 -2.65 -6.98
N ILE A 96 10.34 -3.27 -6.34
CA ILE A 96 10.09 -4.15 -5.19
C ILE A 96 9.81 -3.25 -3.98
N VAL A 97 8.72 -3.54 -3.27
CA VAL A 97 8.42 -2.89 -2.00
C VAL A 97 8.66 -3.92 -0.89
N PRO A 98 9.72 -3.76 -0.08
CA PRO A 98 10.00 -4.67 1.01
C PRO A 98 8.81 -4.80 1.96
N CYS A 99 8.41 -6.03 2.30
CA CYS A 99 7.36 -6.30 3.28
C CYS A 99 7.88 -7.30 4.30
N SER A 100 8.90 -6.90 5.05
CA SER A 100 9.61 -7.78 5.99
C SER A 100 9.24 -7.57 7.46
N LEU A 101 8.57 -6.46 7.78
CA LEU A 101 8.17 -6.10 9.14
C LEU A 101 6.91 -6.87 9.57
N LEU A 102 6.98 -7.52 10.73
CA LEU A 102 5.91 -8.35 11.28
C LEU A 102 5.15 -7.70 12.45
N SER A 103 5.71 -6.64 13.04
CA SER A 103 5.23 -6.04 14.28
C SER A 103 4.86 -4.56 14.08
N MET A 104 3.79 -4.13 14.75
CA MET A 104 3.42 -2.72 14.84
C MET A 104 4.30 -1.95 15.84
N GLU A 105 5.06 -2.66 16.69
CA GLU A 105 6.09 -2.07 17.57
C GLU A 105 7.13 -1.26 16.79
N PHE A 106 7.23 -1.49 15.48
CA PHE A 106 7.96 -0.63 14.57
C PHE A 106 7.59 0.86 14.72
N PHE A 107 6.34 1.18 15.06
CA PHE A 107 5.84 2.53 15.27
C PHE A 107 5.97 3.05 16.70
N ASP A 108 6.41 2.24 17.67
CA ASP A 108 6.61 2.69 19.06
C ASP A 108 7.62 3.84 19.16
N ARG A 109 8.57 3.89 18.21
CA ARG A 109 9.55 4.98 18.09
C ARG A 109 8.91 6.36 17.95
N LEU A 110 7.69 6.47 17.39
CA LEU A 110 6.96 7.73 17.29
C LEU A 110 6.69 8.33 18.69
N LYS A 111 6.35 7.47 19.65
CA LYS A 111 6.12 7.84 21.04
C LYS A 111 7.42 8.23 21.74
N GLU A 112 8.46 7.42 21.54
CA GLU A 112 9.78 7.61 22.15
C GLU A 112 10.48 8.90 21.70
N ASN A 113 10.11 9.45 20.54
CA ASN A 113 10.78 10.60 19.92
C ASN A 113 9.86 11.84 19.80
N GLY A 114 8.81 11.93 20.61
CA GLY A 114 8.00 13.15 20.71
C GLY A 114 7.16 13.47 19.48
N VAL A 115 6.84 12.47 18.66
CA VAL A 115 5.83 12.58 17.59
C VAL A 115 4.43 12.33 18.14
N ILE A 116 4.33 11.45 19.15
CA ILE A 116 3.09 11.08 19.85
C ILE A 116 3.29 11.22 21.36
N TYR A 117 2.30 11.77 22.07
CA TYR A 117 2.25 11.80 23.53
C TYR A 117 2.04 10.41 24.14
N GLU A 118 2.34 10.26 25.43
CA GLU A 118 2.00 9.03 26.19
C GLU A 118 0.52 8.62 26.07
N SER A 119 -0.38 9.58 25.88
CA SER A 119 -1.82 9.35 25.70
C SER A 119 -2.22 8.81 24.32
N GLY A 120 -1.31 8.77 23.34
CA GLY A 120 -1.61 8.43 21.94
C GLY A 120 -1.97 9.63 21.05
N ARG A 121 -2.02 10.85 21.61
CA ARG A 121 -2.29 12.08 20.86
C ARG A 121 -1.07 12.50 20.05
N LEU A 122 -1.28 13.03 18.84
CA LEU A 122 -0.22 13.58 18.01
C LEU A 122 0.29 14.90 18.60
N TYR A 123 1.60 15.09 18.61
CA TYR A 123 2.20 16.39 18.92
C TYR A 123 1.81 17.39 17.84
N LYS A 124 1.22 18.52 18.24
CA LYS A 124 0.82 19.60 17.32
C LYS A 124 2.01 20.50 17.02
N CYS A 125 2.08 20.94 15.77
CA CYS A 125 3.02 21.97 15.32
C CYS A 125 2.25 23.19 14.83
N PHE A 126 2.96 24.26 14.49
CA PHE A 126 2.34 25.36 13.75
C PHE A 126 1.94 24.89 12.35
N ASP A 127 0.84 25.44 11.85
CA ASP A 127 0.36 25.09 10.51
C ASP A 127 1.40 25.47 9.45
N GLU A 128 1.88 24.47 8.72
CA GLU A 128 2.76 24.61 7.58
C GLU A 128 2.06 24.07 6.33
N TYR A 129 2.27 24.72 5.19
CA TYR A 129 1.67 24.32 3.91
C TYR A 129 2.74 23.73 3.02
N TYR A 130 2.58 22.47 2.63
CA TYR A 130 3.50 21.76 1.75
C TYR A 130 2.72 21.11 0.60
N GLU A 131 2.98 21.59 -0.62
CA GLU A 131 2.20 21.24 -1.82
C GLU A 131 0.69 21.43 -1.59
N ASN A 132 -0.06 20.32 -1.54
CA ASN A 132 -1.51 20.28 -1.32
C ASN A 132 -1.89 19.86 0.10
N PHE A 133 -0.92 19.78 1.02
CA PHE A 133 -1.14 19.34 2.40
C PHE A 133 -1.04 20.51 3.38
N VAL A 134 -1.92 20.49 4.37
CA VAL A 134 -1.77 21.25 5.62
C VAL A 134 -1.12 20.31 6.63
N ILE A 135 -0.02 20.76 7.21
CA ILE A 135 0.74 20.05 8.24
C ILE A 135 0.48 20.76 9.56
N SER A 136 -0.19 20.08 10.48
CA SER A 136 -0.59 20.63 11.80
C SER A 136 -0.09 19.75 12.95
N ASP A 137 0.71 18.75 12.66
CA ASP A 137 1.24 17.79 13.62
C ASP A 137 2.62 17.25 13.19
N GLU A 138 3.39 16.79 14.17
CA GLU A 138 4.74 16.28 14.00
C GLU A 138 4.80 15.00 13.15
N LEU A 139 3.74 14.20 13.10
CA LEU A 139 3.71 12.98 12.29
C LEU A 139 3.65 13.32 10.80
N ARG A 140 2.73 14.19 10.39
CA ARG A 140 2.65 14.66 9.00
C ARG A 140 3.90 15.44 8.62
N LYS A 141 4.47 16.20 9.55
CA LYS A 141 5.73 16.92 9.36
C LYS A 141 6.88 15.96 9.07
N MET A 142 7.04 14.91 9.88
CA MET A 142 8.00 13.83 9.69
C MET A 142 7.83 13.09 8.35
N LEU A 143 6.58 12.91 7.89
CA LEU A 143 6.27 12.18 6.67
C LEU A 143 6.54 12.95 5.37
N LEU A 144 6.52 14.29 5.42
CA LEU A 144 6.54 15.19 4.26
C LEU A 144 7.79 16.06 4.15
N LEU A 145 8.30 16.59 5.27
CA LEU A 145 9.36 17.59 5.25
C LEU A 145 10.70 16.96 5.58
N GLU A 146 11.67 17.07 4.68
CA GLU A 146 13.03 16.57 4.90
C GLU A 146 13.76 17.35 6.00
N GLU A 147 13.33 18.59 6.22
CA GLU A 147 13.84 19.53 7.22
C GLU A 147 13.24 19.28 8.62
N SER A 148 12.29 18.35 8.77
CA SER A 148 11.76 17.98 10.07
C SER A 148 12.86 17.35 10.94
N ASP A 149 12.97 17.77 12.20
CA ASP A 149 13.87 17.15 13.19
C ASP A 149 13.65 15.64 13.30
N ASN A 150 12.41 15.20 13.08
CA ASN A 150 12.01 13.79 13.13
C ASN A 150 12.12 13.08 11.77
N TYR A 151 12.46 13.76 10.66
CA TYR A 151 12.45 13.14 9.32
C TYR A 151 13.24 11.84 9.27
N ASN A 152 14.39 11.79 9.94
CA ASN A 152 15.29 10.63 9.94
C ASN A 152 15.00 9.62 11.07
N LEU A 153 13.85 9.72 11.75
CA LEU A 153 13.41 8.74 12.76
C LEU A 153 13.34 7.31 12.20
N TYR A 154 13.03 7.20 10.91
CA TYR A 154 13.13 5.97 10.15
C TYR A 154 14.16 6.14 9.04
N SER A 155 15.02 5.15 8.86
CA SER A 155 15.99 5.11 7.78
C SER A 155 15.32 5.06 6.40
N PRO A 156 16.02 5.43 5.31
CA PRO A 156 15.46 5.35 3.96
C PRO A 156 14.88 3.97 3.60
N SER A 157 15.57 2.88 3.95
CA SER A 157 15.12 1.51 3.68
C SER A 157 13.92 1.08 4.55
N GLU A 158 13.77 1.65 5.73
CA GLU A 158 12.58 1.47 6.58
C GLU A 158 11.38 2.22 6.01
N LYS A 159 11.58 3.43 5.49
CA LYS A 159 10.51 4.22 4.82
C LYS A 159 9.98 3.51 3.56
N GLU A 160 10.80 2.72 2.90
CA GLU A 160 10.41 1.88 1.75
C GLU A 160 9.61 0.63 2.14
N GLN A 161 9.55 0.24 3.43
CA GLN A 161 8.78 -0.92 3.84
C GLN A 161 7.29 -0.68 3.57
N PHE A 162 6.59 -1.71 3.07
CA PHE A 162 5.17 -1.66 2.76
C PHE A 162 4.34 -1.21 3.97
N LEU A 163 4.74 -1.63 5.17
CA LEU A 163 4.08 -1.23 6.41
C LEU A 163 4.14 0.30 6.63
N PHE A 164 5.32 0.90 6.42
CA PHE A 164 5.50 2.36 6.51
C PHE A 164 4.75 3.08 5.39
N CYS A 165 4.79 2.53 4.17
CA CYS A 165 4.06 3.08 3.03
C CYS A 165 2.54 3.13 3.27
N LEU A 166 1.96 2.10 3.89
CA LEU A 166 0.55 2.09 4.28
C LEU A 166 0.24 3.17 5.32
N LEU A 167 1.10 3.32 6.35
CA LEU A 167 0.93 4.39 7.34
C LEU A 167 0.95 5.76 6.66
N LYS A 168 1.99 6.03 5.86
CA LYS A 168 2.11 7.29 5.12
C LYS A 168 0.87 7.54 4.25
N HIS A 169 0.39 6.53 3.54
CA HIS A 169 -0.78 6.66 2.66
C HIS A 169 -2.05 7.04 3.44
N LEU A 170 -2.30 6.42 4.59
CA LEU A 170 -3.47 6.71 5.42
C LEU A 170 -3.37 8.06 6.13
N CYS A 171 -2.20 8.38 6.70
CA CYS A 171 -1.99 9.66 7.36
C CYS A 171 -2.16 10.81 6.38
N LEU A 172 -1.60 10.72 5.17
CA LEU A 172 -1.73 11.79 4.17
C LEU A 172 -3.13 11.86 3.58
N GLY A 173 -3.78 10.71 3.38
CA GLY A 173 -5.15 10.62 2.89
C GLY A 173 -5.34 11.13 1.47
N GLY A 174 -6.60 11.32 1.10
CA GLY A 174 -7.02 11.88 -0.19
C GLY A 174 -7.17 13.40 -0.16
N LYS A 175 -7.70 13.97 -1.25
CA LYS A 175 -7.80 15.42 -1.48
C LYS A 175 -8.61 16.19 -0.41
N VAL A 176 -9.54 15.51 0.27
CA VAL A 176 -10.41 16.10 1.32
C VAL A 176 -10.13 15.50 2.70
N CYS A 177 -8.88 15.11 2.96
CA CYS A 177 -8.48 14.46 4.20
C CYS A 177 -8.72 15.37 5.42
N GLN A 178 -9.64 14.95 6.29
CA GLN A 178 -9.79 15.46 7.64
C GLN A 178 -8.98 14.55 8.56
N PHE A 179 -7.82 15.02 9.02
CA PHE A 179 -6.90 14.19 9.79
C PHE A 179 -7.32 13.99 11.25
N GLU A 180 -6.66 13.05 11.93
CA GLU A 180 -6.90 12.75 13.33
C GLU A 180 -5.97 13.55 14.26
N ASP A 181 -6.40 13.71 15.51
CA ASP A 181 -5.55 14.20 16.59
C ASP A 181 -4.86 13.06 17.37
N ASP A 182 -5.29 11.82 17.16
CA ASP A 182 -4.79 10.61 17.80
C ASP A 182 -4.17 9.68 16.76
N PHE A 183 -3.09 8.98 17.14
CA PHE A 183 -2.43 8.03 16.26
C PHE A 183 -3.17 6.69 16.13
N GLY A 184 -3.89 6.30 17.18
CA GLY A 184 -4.56 5.00 17.28
C GLY A 184 -5.41 4.62 16.06
N PRO A 185 -6.27 5.50 15.52
CA PRO A 185 -7.04 5.20 14.31
C PRO A 185 -6.18 4.84 13.09
N TYR A 186 -5.03 5.50 12.91
CA TYR A 186 -4.11 5.20 11.82
C TYR A 186 -3.45 3.83 12.04
N GLU A 187 -2.92 3.58 13.23
CA GLU A 187 -2.25 2.32 13.57
C GLU A 187 -3.20 1.12 13.41
N ASP A 188 -4.43 1.24 13.92
CA ASP A 188 -5.45 0.21 13.82
C ASP A 188 -5.82 -0.09 12.36
N MET A 189 -5.97 0.95 11.54
CA MET A 189 -6.27 0.77 10.12
C MET A 189 -5.09 0.14 9.37
N VAL A 190 -3.86 0.59 9.60
CA VAL A 190 -2.64 -0.03 9.02
C VAL A 190 -2.58 -1.51 9.40
N LYS A 191 -2.83 -1.84 10.67
CA LYS A 191 -2.79 -3.21 11.18
C LYS A 191 -3.84 -4.11 10.52
N LYS A 192 -5.06 -3.62 10.33
CA LYS A 192 -6.12 -4.35 9.60
C LYS A 192 -5.73 -4.59 8.15
N LEU A 193 -5.31 -3.54 7.43
CA LEU A 193 -4.87 -3.62 6.03
C LEU A 193 -3.70 -4.58 5.86
N TYR A 194 -2.66 -4.45 6.68
CA TYR A 194 -1.45 -5.26 6.56
C TYR A 194 -1.76 -6.75 6.76
N LYS A 195 -2.60 -7.10 7.74
CA LYS A 195 -3.01 -8.50 7.98
C LYS A 195 -3.83 -9.11 6.85
N GLU A 196 -4.61 -8.31 6.13
CA GLU A 196 -5.40 -8.80 5.00
C GLU A 196 -4.59 -8.92 3.71
N LEU A 197 -3.57 -8.07 3.53
CA LEU A 197 -2.76 -8.00 2.32
C LEU A 197 -1.47 -8.85 2.39
N VAL A 198 -0.91 -9.03 3.57
CA VAL A 198 0.38 -9.71 3.79
C VAL A 198 0.16 -11.01 4.58
N CYS A 199 0.60 -12.11 4.00
CA CYS A 199 0.55 -13.41 4.63
C CYS A 199 1.90 -13.74 5.28
N ALA A 200 1.85 -14.17 6.54
CA ALA A 200 2.98 -14.75 7.26
C ALA A 200 2.68 -16.20 7.64
N GLN A 201 3.69 -17.06 7.54
CA GLN A 201 3.60 -18.47 7.86
C GLN A 201 4.67 -18.86 8.87
N LYS A 202 4.33 -19.76 9.80
CA LYS A 202 5.32 -20.39 10.68
C LYS A 202 6.02 -21.48 9.89
N LEU A 203 7.35 -21.44 9.83
CA LEU A 203 8.12 -22.51 9.22
C LEU A 203 8.18 -23.71 10.18
N PRO A 204 8.19 -24.96 9.68
CA PRO A 204 8.26 -26.15 10.53
C PRO A 204 9.43 -26.13 11.53
N ASP A 205 10.56 -25.54 11.11
CA ASP A 205 11.83 -25.56 11.85
C ASP A 205 12.14 -24.26 12.62
N SER A 206 11.32 -23.21 12.46
CA SER A 206 11.49 -21.92 13.13
C SER A 206 10.22 -21.53 13.86
N GLN A 207 10.32 -21.24 15.16
CA GLN A 207 9.19 -20.72 15.94
C GLN A 207 8.75 -19.32 15.48
N GLN A 208 9.58 -18.61 14.74
CA GLN A 208 9.26 -17.27 14.27
C GLN A 208 8.54 -17.31 12.92
N PRO A 209 7.41 -16.58 12.78
CA PRO A 209 6.71 -16.47 11.50
C PRO A 209 7.58 -15.74 10.47
N ARG A 210 7.43 -16.09 9.20
CA ARG A 210 8.06 -15.43 8.06
C ARG A 210 7.02 -14.98 7.06
N ILE A 211 7.19 -13.78 6.51
CA ILE A 211 6.34 -13.28 5.42
C ILE A 211 6.60 -14.07 4.14
N VAL A 212 5.53 -14.54 3.52
CA VAL A 212 5.56 -15.28 2.25
C VAL A 212 4.98 -14.47 1.09
N SER A 213 4.32 -13.35 1.37
CA SER A 213 3.88 -12.40 0.35
C SER A 213 5.06 -11.68 -0.30
N SER A 214 4.84 -11.18 -1.52
CA SER A 214 5.72 -10.22 -2.19
C SER A 214 4.89 -9.03 -2.63
N VAL A 215 5.40 -7.82 -2.41
CA VAL A 215 4.71 -6.58 -2.75
C VAL A 215 5.53 -5.84 -3.80
N TYR A 216 4.83 -5.32 -4.81
CA TYR A 216 5.42 -4.59 -5.92
C TYR A 216 4.64 -3.30 -6.13
N LYS A 217 5.37 -2.20 -6.34
CA LYS A 217 4.83 -0.97 -6.88
C LYS A 217 4.98 -1.05 -8.39
N VAL A 218 3.87 -0.88 -9.10
CA VAL A 218 3.82 -1.06 -10.54
C VAL A 218 3.31 0.20 -11.21
N THR A 219 4.05 0.69 -12.19
CA THR A 219 3.65 1.79 -13.06
C THR A 219 3.45 1.24 -14.46
N ALA A 220 2.19 1.16 -14.89
CA ALA A 220 1.83 0.73 -16.25
C ALA A 220 1.56 1.95 -17.13
N TYR A 221 2.27 2.04 -18.26
CA TYR A 221 2.12 3.12 -19.22
C TYR A 221 1.15 2.71 -20.32
N VAL A 222 0.28 3.65 -20.70
CA VAL A 222 -0.65 3.50 -21.81
C VAL A 222 -0.20 4.41 -22.94
N SER A 223 -0.12 3.87 -24.16
CA SER A 223 0.11 4.71 -25.34
C SER A 223 -1.20 5.36 -25.74
N TYR A 224 -1.22 6.69 -25.80
CA TYR A 224 -2.24 7.45 -26.51
C TYR A 224 -1.77 7.58 -27.96
N PHE A 225 -2.57 7.05 -28.89
CA PHE A 225 -2.43 7.31 -30.32
C PHE A 225 -3.33 8.47 -30.72
#